data_AF-A0A0C5XKW1-F1
#
_entry.id   AF-A0A0C5XKW1-F1
#
_cell.length_a   1.000
_cell.length_b   1.000
_cell.length_c   1.000
_cell.angle_alpha   90.00
_cell.angle_beta   90.00
_cell.angle_gamma   90.00
#
_symmetry.space_group_name_H-M   'P 1'
#
loop_
_entity.id
_entity.type
_entity.pdbx_description
1 polymer ?
#
loop_
_entity_poly.entity_id
_entity_poly.type
_entity_poly.pdbx_seq_one_letter_code
_entity_poly.pdbx_strand_id
1 'polypeptide(L)'
;MALLALTLPVAAAAARGPADLPPYGQAYQPQGTDERGLWMLADEDERELRDSKFLIDDPALQAYVAGVLCRAVGQDRCRGVRIYLVRVASFNANMAPNGTMQVWSGLLLRVRSEAELAAVLGHEFAHFELRHSLSGFRRQRSATDIAAWAAFLGQYGATVQQAAVGSFFQFNRDQEKQADLLSLKYAIQSPYSAQAAAHVWQRLMDEADATALGRKQRSQRYDRVAFFSTHPTNLDRATYLAALSADVAAKPEGAESYSAALAKWLPDFLSDQMKLNDFGGTEYLLSSLAGEHWTAPLLFARAELYRQRGNPRDLAAAADFYRSALAADPGLAEGWRGLGLCLMRNRQRTEGADALKNYIRLRPQAADIPMLQTMTGE
;
A
#
# COMPACT_ATOMS: atom_id res chain seq x y z
N MET A 1 28.49 -6.93 62.26
CA MET A 1 27.86 -7.32 60.99
C MET A 1 28.10 -6.19 59.98
N ALA A 2 29.10 -6.33 59.11
CA ALA A 2 29.36 -5.39 58.03
C ALA A 2 28.74 -5.97 56.75
N LEU A 3 27.76 -5.27 56.17
CA LEU A 3 27.18 -5.64 54.87
C LEU A 3 28.12 -5.18 53.75
N LEU A 4 28.68 -6.14 53.01
CA LEU A 4 29.34 -5.89 51.72
C LEU A 4 28.25 -5.61 50.66
N ALA A 5 28.23 -4.41 50.10
CA ALA A 5 27.46 -4.09 48.91
C ALA A 5 28.25 -4.53 47.67
N LEU A 6 27.83 -5.64 47.03
CA LEU A 6 28.29 -5.99 45.69
C LEU A 6 27.66 -5.04 44.68
N THR A 7 28.47 -4.16 44.10
CA THR A 7 28.11 -3.42 42.88
C THR A 7 28.51 -4.27 41.68
N LEU A 8 27.52 -4.80 40.96
CA LEU A 8 27.75 -5.43 39.67
C LEU A 8 27.98 -4.32 38.62
N PRO A 9 29.04 -4.41 37.80
CA PRO A 9 29.24 -3.45 36.73
C PRO A 9 28.18 -3.69 35.65
N VAL A 10 27.36 -2.67 35.37
CA VAL A 10 26.55 -2.63 34.16
C VAL A 10 27.53 -2.47 33.01
N ALA A 11 27.73 -3.54 32.24
CA ALA A 11 28.47 -3.45 30.98
C ALA A 11 27.69 -2.52 30.05
N ALA A 12 28.24 -1.33 29.81
CA ALA A 12 27.76 -0.44 28.75
C ALA A 12 27.89 -1.20 27.42
N ALA A 13 26.76 -1.55 26.80
CA ALA A 13 26.75 -2.05 25.44
C ALA A 13 27.31 -0.94 24.55
N ALA A 14 28.52 -1.14 24.04
CA ALA A 14 29.09 -0.25 23.04
C ALA A 14 28.11 -0.17 21.86
N ALA A 15 27.71 1.04 21.48
CA ALA A 15 26.93 1.28 20.27
C ALA A 15 27.65 0.64 19.08
N ARG A 16 27.14 -0.49 18.60
CA ARG A 16 27.62 -1.10 17.36
C ARG A 16 27.31 -0.10 16.26
N GLY A 17 28.35 0.33 15.53
CA GLY A 17 28.17 1.12 14.33
C GLY A 17 27.17 0.47 13.36
N PRO A 18 26.63 1.23 12.39
CA PRO A 18 25.63 0.70 11.46
C PRO A 18 26.17 -0.58 10.82
N ALA A 19 25.42 -1.70 10.98
CA ALA A 19 25.87 -2.98 10.49
C ALA A 19 26.06 -2.91 8.97
N ASP A 20 27.25 -3.30 8.49
CA ASP A 20 27.56 -3.31 7.06
C ASP A 20 26.55 -4.16 6.27
N LEU A 21 26.26 -3.73 5.04
CA LEU A 21 25.44 -4.53 4.13
C LEU A 21 26.26 -5.71 3.65
N PRO A 22 25.64 -6.88 3.42
CA PRO A 22 26.35 -7.98 2.77
C PRO A 22 26.87 -7.52 1.40
N PRO A 23 27.99 -8.09 0.90
CA PRO A 23 28.44 -7.84 -0.47
C PRO A 23 27.32 -8.13 -1.47
N TYR A 24 27.07 -7.21 -2.41
CA TYR A 24 26.06 -7.41 -3.44
C TYR A 24 26.64 -8.14 -4.65
N GLY A 25 26.06 -9.29 -5.00
CA GLY A 25 26.55 -10.18 -6.06
C GLY A 25 26.07 -9.86 -7.49
N GLN A 26 25.46 -8.70 -7.74
CA GLN A 26 24.74 -8.35 -8.98
C GLN A 26 23.50 -9.22 -9.28
N ALA A 27 22.68 -8.76 -10.24
CA ALA A 27 21.47 -9.44 -10.68
C ALA A 27 21.77 -10.91 -11.01
N TYR A 28 21.24 -11.79 -10.16
CA TYR A 28 21.50 -13.22 -10.17
C TYR A 28 21.05 -13.87 -11.49
N GLN A 29 21.76 -14.89 -11.98
CA GLN A 29 21.30 -15.73 -13.09
C GLN A 29 20.80 -17.06 -12.52
N PRO A 30 19.61 -17.55 -12.92
CA PRO A 30 19.03 -18.77 -12.33
C PRO A 30 19.91 -20.00 -12.57
N GLN A 31 20.19 -20.73 -11.50
CA GLN A 31 21.00 -21.96 -11.49
C GLN A 31 20.16 -23.18 -11.16
N GLY A 32 20.47 -24.30 -11.82
CA GLY A 32 19.73 -25.54 -11.63
C GLY A 32 18.27 -25.47 -12.13
N THR A 33 17.54 -26.57 -11.94
CA THR A 33 16.22 -26.73 -12.56
C THR A 33 15.12 -25.92 -11.87
N ASP A 34 15.16 -25.83 -10.53
CA ASP A 34 14.12 -25.09 -9.78
C ASP A 34 14.14 -23.60 -10.08
N GLU A 35 15.32 -22.98 -10.01
CA GLU A 35 15.43 -21.54 -10.20
C GLU A 35 15.08 -21.15 -11.64
N ARG A 36 15.50 -21.95 -12.64
CA ARG A 36 15.09 -21.71 -14.04
C ARG A 36 13.58 -21.84 -14.23
N GLY A 37 12.95 -22.83 -13.59
CA GLY A 37 11.49 -23.01 -13.66
C GLY A 37 10.73 -21.85 -13.01
N LEU A 38 11.17 -21.42 -11.83
CA LEU A 38 10.60 -20.26 -11.14
C LEU A 38 10.81 -18.96 -11.93
N TRP A 39 11.98 -18.80 -12.56
CA TRP A 39 12.28 -17.65 -13.42
C TRP A 39 11.38 -17.61 -14.66
N MET A 40 11.16 -18.76 -15.30
CA MET A 40 10.26 -18.87 -16.45
C MET A 40 8.83 -18.43 -16.11
N LEU A 41 8.31 -18.84 -14.93
CA LEU A 41 7.01 -18.38 -14.44
C LEU A 41 6.99 -16.88 -14.17
N ALA A 42 8.06 -16.33 -13.59
CA ALA A 42 8.19 -14.90 -13.36
C ALA A 42 8.27 -14.10 -14.67
N ASP A 43 8.91 -14.65 -15.71
CA ASP A 43 8.97 -14.03 -17.04
C ASP A 43 7.61 -14.06 -17.76
N GLU A 44 6.80 -15.10 -17.56
CA GLU A 44 5.43 -15.14 -18.07
C GLU A 44 4.52 -14.15 -17.32
N ASP A 45 4.57 -14.12 -15.99
CA ASP A 45 3.82 -13.15 -15.19
C ASP A 45 4.20 -11.70 -15.56
N GLU A 46 5.49 -11.42 -15.79
CA GLU A 46 5.94 -10.11 -16.28
C GLU A 46 5.41 -9.79 -17.69
N ARG A 47 5.33 -10.76 -18.60
CA ARG A 47 4.74 -10.56 -19.94
C ARG A 47 3.27 -10.16 -19.83
N GLU A 48 2.48 -10.93 -19.07
CA GLU A 48 1.06 -10.66 -18.86
C GLU A 48 0.84 -9.31 -18.15
N LEU A 49 1.71 -8.98 -17.19
CA LEU A 49 1.66 -7.71 -16.48
C LEU A 49 1.88 -6.53 -17.44
N ARG A 50 2.83 -6.61 -18.36
CA ARG A 50 3.11 -5.56 -19.36
C ARG A 50 1.90 -5.23 -20.24
N ASP A 51 1.04 -6.21 -20.50
CA ASP A 51 -0.17 -6.06 -21.31
C ASP A 51 -1.43 -5.73 -20.47
N SER A 52 -1.27 -5.62 -19.15
CA SER A 52 -2.40 -5.41 -18.23
C SER A 52 -2.95 -4.00 -18.30
N LYS A 53 -4.27 -3.89 -18.51
CA LYS A 53 -5.03 -2.63 -18.39
C LYS A 53 -5.00 -1.99 -16.99
N PHE A 54 -4.52 -2.73 -15.98
CA PHE A 54 -4.38 -2.22 -14.62
C PHE A 54 -3.02 -1.55 -14.37
N LEU A 55 -2.10 -1.55 -15.35
CA LEU A 55 -0.87 -0.78 -15.21
C LEU A 55 -1.15 0.71 -15.16
N ILE A 56 -0.44 1.38 -14.24
CA ILE A 56 -0.38 2.84 -14.17
C ILE A 56 0.75 3.28 -15.12
N ASP A 57 0.37 3.71 -16.32
CA ASP A 57 1.29 4.25 -17.33
C ASP A 57 1.58 5.73 -17.05
N ASP A 58 2.45 5.97 -16.07
CA ASP A 58 2.94 7.31 -15.72
C ASP A 58 4.47 7.28 -15.52
N PRO A 59 5.25 7.71 -16.53
CA PRO A 59 6.70 7.70 -16.45
C PRO A 59 7.26 8.51 -15.28
N ALA A 60 6.58 9.58 -14.86
CA ALA A 60 7.05 10.42 -13.75
C ALA A 60 6.87 9.69 -12.41
N LEU A 61 5.69 9.08 -12.19
CA LEU A 61 5.45 8.29 -10.98
C LEU A 61 6.35 7.03 -10.94
N GLN A 62 6.55 6.37 -12.08
CA GLN A 62 7.46 5.23 -12.20
C GLN A 62 8.90 5.61 -11.84
N ALA A 63 9.43 6.69 -12.41
CA ALA A 63 10.76 7.19 -12.11
C ALA A 63 10.90 7.60 -10.63
N TYR A 64 9.85 8.18 -10.05
CA TYR A 64 9.81 8.55 -8.65
C TYR A 64 9.93 7.33 -7.72
N VAL A 65 9.09 6.31 -7.92
CA VAL A 65 9.10 5.07 -7.11
C VAL A 65 10.43 4.32 -7.28
N ALA A 66 10.95 4.23 -8.50
CA ALA A 66 12.27 3.65 -8.77
C ALA A 66 13.40 4.43 -8.07
N GLY A 67 13.32 5.76 -8.06
CA GLY A 67 14.26 6.62 -7.35
C GLY A 67 14.27 6.36 -5.84
N VAL A 68 13.09 6.18 -5.22
CA VAL A 68 12.97 5.84 -3.80
C VAL A 68 13.64 4.49 -3.51
N LEU A 69 13.35 3.45 -4.30
CA LEU A 69 14.00 2.15 -4.16
C LEU A 69 15.53 2.28 -4.27
N CYS A 70 16.03 2.94 -5.32
CA CYS A 70 17.47 3.10 -5.55
C CYS A 70 18.18 3.84 -4.41
N ARG A 71 17.53 4.85 -3.80
CA ARG A 71 18.07 5.53 -2.61
C ARG A 71 18.04 4.63 -1.37
N ALA A 72 17.04 3.75 -1.26
CA ALA A 72 16.92 2.82 -0.14
C ALA A 72 17.98 1.71 -0.18
N VAL A 73 18.08 0.99 -1.31
CA VAL A 73 18.94 -0.21 -1.41
C VAL A 73 20.31 0.08 -2.04
N GLY A 74 20.50 1.23 -2.67
CA GLY A 74 21.72 1.60 -3.37
C GLY A 74 21.70 1.27 -4.88
N GLN A 75 22.51 2.01 -5.64
CA GLN A 75 22.48 2.01 -7.11
C GLN A 75 22.84 0.65 -7.73
N ASP A 76 23.84 -0.04 -7.18
CA ASP A 76 24.24 -1.35 -7.70
C ASP A 76 23.12 -2.38 -7.51
N ARG A 77 22.45 -2.35 -6.36
CA ARG A 77 21.32 -3.22 -6.02
C ARG A 77 20.09 -2.95 -6.89
N CYS A 78 19.75 -1.68 -7.11
CA CYS A 78 18.51 -1.35 -7.82
C CYS A 78 18.62 -1.51 -9.35
N ARG A 79 19.83 -1.54 -9.93
CA ARG A 79 20.04 -1.57 -11.40
C ARG A 79 19.29 -2.72 -12.11
N GLY A 80 19.11 -3.85 -11.43
CA GLY A 80 18.43 -5.02 -11.99
C GLY A 80 16.91 -5.02 -11.82
N VAL A 81 16.33 -4.02 -11.15
CA VAL A 81 14.92 -4.02 -10.76
C VAL A 81 14.06 -3.33 -11.81
N ARG A 82 12.96 -3.97 -12.20
CA ARG A 82 11.94 -3.43 -13.10
C ARG A 82 10.65 -3.22 -12.31
N ILE A 83 10.29 -1.97 -12.06
CA ILE A 83 9.11 -1.62 -11.26
C ILE A 83 7.88 -1.46 -12.16
N TYR A 84 6.77 -2.05 -11.73
CA TYR A 84 5.45 -1.92 -12.33
C TYR A 84 4.46 -1.44 -11.28
N LEU A 85 3.81 -0.31 -11.56
CA LEU A 85 2.76 0.23 -10.71
C LEU A 85 1.41 -0.32 -11.18
N VAL A 86 0.68 -0.95 -10.27
CA VAL A 86 -0.57 -1.65 -10.59
C VAL A 86 -1.72 -1.02 -9.83
N ARG A 87 -2.78 -0.64 -10.55
CA ARG A 87 -3.98 -0.01 -10.00
C ARG A 87 -4.86 -1.04 -9.29
N VAL A 88 -4.49 -1.37 -8.05
CA VAL A 88 -5.20 -2.26 -7.13
C VAL A 88 -5.28 -1.61 -5.76
N ALA A 89 -6.50 -1.41 -5.23
CA ALA A 89 -6.74 -0.64 -4.01
C ALA A 89 -6.22 -1.30 -2.71
N SER A 90 -5.90 -2.59 -2.76
CA SER A 90 -5.34 -3.31 -1.61
C SER A 90 -3.87 -2.90 -1.37
N PHE A 91 -3.47 -2.83 -0.10
CA PHE A 91 -2.07 -2.65 0.26
C PHE A 91 -1.28 -3.90 -0.15
N ASN A 92 -0.34 -3.76 -1.09
CA ASN A 92 0.59 -4.82 -1.44
C ASN A 92 1.79 -4.32 -2.26
N ALA A 93 2.88 -5.05 -2.17
CA ALA A 93 3.98 -5.06 -3.13
C ALA A 93 4.56 -6.48 -3.17
N ASN A 94 5.23 -6.83 -4.26
CA ASN A 94 6.01 -8.06 -4.31
C ASN A 94 7.22 -7.87 -5.22
N MET A 95 8.23 -8.73 -5.05
CA MET A 95 9.36 -8.79 -5.94
C MET A 95 9.63 -10.21 -6.42
N ALA A 96 9.43 -10.41 -7.71
CA ALA A 96 9.67 -11.65 -8.40
C ALA A 96 11.17 -11.96 -8.54
N PRO A 97 11.55 -13.25 -8.62
CA PRO A 97 12.94 -13.68 -8.68
C PRO A 97 13.67 -13.25 -9.95
N ASN A 98 12.98 -12.82 -11.00
CA ASN A 98 13.60 -12.26 -12.21
C ASN A 98 13.93 -10.75 -12.12
N GLY A 99 13.66 -10.12 -10.97
CA GLY A 99 13.89 -8.69 -10.75
C GLY A 99 12.67 -7.81 -11.05
N THR A 100 11.51 -8.39 -11.38
CA THR A 100 10.25 -7.66 -11.53
C THR A 100 9.65 -7.34 -10.17
N MET A 101 9.36 -6.07 -9.91
CA MET A 101 8.71 -5.60 -8.70
C MET A 101 7.36 -5.02 -9.04
N GLN A 102 6.30 -5.50 -8.39
CA GLN A 102 4.96 -4.93 -8.49
C GLN A 102 4.66 -4.09 -7.26
N VAL A 103 4.12 -2.89 -7.46
CA VAL A 103 3.71 -1.99 -6.38
C VAL A 103 2.25 -1.60 -6.61
N TRP A 104 1.37 -1.94 -5.67
CA TRP A 104 -0.06 -1.68 -5.83
C TRP A 104 -0.43 -0.27 -5.38
N SER A 105 -1.37 0.39 -6.07
CA SER A 105 -1.81 1.75 -5.71
C SER A 105 -2.35 1.85 -4.29
N GLY A 106 -2.91 0.77 -3.74
CA GLY A 106 -3.33 0.70 -2.35
C GLY A 106 -2.19 0.81 -1.33
N LEU A 107 -0.96 0.40 -1.69
CA LEU A 107 0.24 0.67 -0.91
C LEU A 107 0.56 2.16 -0.96
N LEU A 108 0.60 2.73 -2.16
CA LEU A 108 0.90 4.14 -2.37
C LEU A 108 -0.08 5.07 -1.63
N LEU A 109 -1.35 4.69 -1.51
CA LEU A 109 -2.34 5.44 -0.74
C LEU A 109 -2.11 5.42 0.79
N ARG A 110 -1.45 4.40 1.32
CA ARG A 110 -1.36 4.13 2.77
C ARG A 110 -0.03 4.51 3.42
N VAL A 111 1.05 4.51 2.66
CA VAL A 111 2.31 5.08 3.16
C VAL A 111 2.23 6.61 3.13
N ARG A 112 3.00 7.28 3.99
CA ARG A 112 2.94 8.72 4.27
C ARG A 112 4.20 9.47 3.86
N SER A 113 5.24 8.75 3.49
CA SER A 113 6.56 9.31 3.26
C SER A 113 7.39 8.46 2.31
N GLU A 114 8.46 9.04 1.77
CA GLU A 114 9.45 8.28 1.00
C GLU A 114 10.12 7.20 1.86
N ALA A 115 10.38 7.46 3.14
CA ALA A 115 10.99 6.50 4.04
C ALA A 115 10.10 5.27 4.29
N GLU A 116 8.79 5.47 4.38
CA GLU A 116 7.83 4.39 4.51
C GLU A 116 7.69 3.58 3.23
N LEU A 117 7.66 4.25 2.06
CA LEU A 117 7.73 3.55 0.79
C LEU A 117 9.04 2.75 0.69
N ALA A 118 10.18 3.36 1.01
CA ALA A 118 11.49 2.72 1.01
C ALA A 118 11.55 1.51 1.94
N ALA A 119 10.91 1.57 3.12
CA ALA A 119 10.87 0.44 4.05
C ALA A 119 10.15 -0.77 3.45
N VAL A 120 9.00 -0.56 2.77
CA VAL A 120 8.25 -1.65 2.12
C VAL A 120 9.00 -2.17 0.89
N LEU A 121 9.49 -1.29 0.02
CA LEU A 121 10.23 -1.73 -1.18
C LEU A 121 11.55 -2.41 -0.82
N GLY A 122 12.24 -1.93 0.22
CA GLY A 122 13.45 -2.55 0.77
C GLY A 122 13.18 -3.92 1.37
N HIS A 123 12.00 -4.13 1.98
CA HIS A 123 11.55 -5.43 2.48
C HIS A 123 11.34 -6.43 1.34
N GLU A 124 10.63 -6.03 0.29
CA GLU A 124 10.45 -6.87 -0.91
C GLU A 124 11.78 -7.18 -1.59
N PHE A 125 12.67 -6.18 -1.68
CA PHE A 125 14.02 -6.38 -2.22
C PHE A 125 14.86 -7.31 -1.34
N ALA A 126 14.68 -7.31 -0.03
CA ALA A 126 15.34 -8.26 0.86
C ALA A 126 14.87 -9.71 0.62
N HIS A 127 13.57 -9.94 0.38
CA HIS A 127 13.07 -11.26 -0.02
C HIS A 127 13.72 -11.73 -1.33
N PHE A 128 13.89 -10.83 -2.29
CA PHE A 128 14.58 -11.09 -3.55
C PHE A 128 16.07 -11.40 -3.36
N GLU A 129 16.82 -10.56 -2.64
CA GLU A 129 18.26 -10.74 -2.40
C GLU A 129 18.54 -12.05 -1.64
N LEU A 130 17.65 -12.43 -0.71
CA LEU A 130 17.73 -13.67 0.06
C LEU A 130 17.08 -14.89 -0.63
N ARG A 131 16.50 -14.70 -1.83
CA ARG A 131 15.86 -15.75 -2.65
C ARG A 131 14.75 -16.52 -1.93
N HIS A 132 13.98 -15.85 -1.10
CA HIS A 132 12.97 -16.51 -0.28
C HIS A 132 11.88 -17.23 -1.10
N SER A 133 11.53 -16.73 -2.29
CA SER A 133 10.50 -17.32 -3.16
C SER A 133 10.89 -18.70 -3.70
N LEU A 134 12.19 -19.02 -3.77
CA LEU A 134 12.68 -20.33 -4.17
C LEU A 134 12.24 -21.43 -3.20
N SER A 135 12.21 -21.13 -1.90
CA SER A 135 11.75 -22.07 -0.88
C SER A 135 10.26 -22.40 -1.05
N GLY A 136 9.43 -21.39 -1.34
CA GLY A 136 8.00 -21.57 -1.60
C GLY A 136 7.75 -22.42 -2.86
N PHE A 137 8.47 -22.12 -3.93
CA PHE A 137 8.42 -22.88 -5.18
C PHE A 137 8.83 -24.35 -4.99
N ARG A 138 9.96 -24.60 -4.31
CA ARG A 138 10.42 -25.97 -4.00
C ARG A 138 9.40 -26.75 -3.19
N ARG A 139 8.78 -26.12 -2.19
CA ARG A 139 7.71 -26.72 -1.40
C ARG A 139 6.54 -27.14 -2.29
N GLN A 140 6.04 -26.26 -3.16
CA GLN A 140 4.92 -26.59 -4.05
C GLN A 140 5.29 -27.67 -5.07
N ARG A 141 6.48 -27.58 -5.68
CA ARG A 141 7.01 -28.62 -6.58
C ARG A 141 7.07 -29.97 -5.88
N SER A 142 7.58 -30.02 -4.65
CA SER A 142 7.70 -31.28 -3.89
C SER A 142 6.36 -31.87 -3.45
N ALA A 143 5.33 -31.03 -3.31
CA ALA A 143 3.97 -31.43 -2.95
C ALA A 143 3.13 -31.89 -4.16
N THR A 144 3.67 -31.79 -5.38
CA THR A 144 2.97 -32.06 -6.64
C THR A 144 3.65 -33.21 -7.37
N ASP A 145 2.87 -34.14 -7.95
CA ASP A 145 3.44 -35.21 -8.79
C ASP A 145 4.11 -34.63 -10.04
N ILE A 146 5.15 -35.30 -10.55
CA ILE A 146 5.96 -34.86 -11.69
C ILE A 146 5.12 -34.59 -12.94
N ALA A 147 4.11 -35.41 -13.22
CA ALA A 147 3.24 -35.23 -14.39
C ALA A 147 2.35 -33.97 -14.23
N ALA A 148 1.81 -33.75 -13.03
CA ALA A 148 1.04 -32.55 -12.73
C ALA A 148 1.91 -31.29 -12.72
N TRP A 149 3.16 -31.39 -12.29
CA TRP A 149 4.13 -30.30 -12.31
C TRP A 149 4.58 -29.95 -13.74
N ALA A 150 4.80 -30.94 -14.60
CA ALA A 150 5.11 -30.72 -16.01
C ALA A 150 3.94 -30.06 -16.75
N ALA A 151 2.71 -30.51 -16.47
CA ALA A 151 1.51 -29.86 -16.98
C ALA A 151 1.38 -28.42 -16.45
N PHE A 152 1.65 -28.18 -15.15
CA PHE A 152 1.67 -26.84 -14.54
C PHE A 152 2.56 -25.86 -15.30
N LEU A 153 3.78 -26.29 -15.64
CA LEU A 153 4.77 -25.47 -16.35
C LEU A 153 4.50 -25.31 -17.86
N GLY A 154 3.72 -26.21 -18.48
CA GLY A 154 3.58 -26.26 -19.94
C GLY A 154 2.17 -26.22 -20.53
N GLN A 155 1.11 -26.33 -19.72
CA GLN A 155 -0.23 -26.66 -20.23
C GLN A 155 -1.40 -25.94 -19.55
N TYR A 156 -1.24 -25.36 -18.35
CA TYR A 156 -2.31 -24.58 -17.72
C TYR A 156 -2.33 -23.13 -18.22
N GLY A 157 -3.53 -22.56 -18.38
CA GLY A 157 -3.68 -21.16 -18.78
C GLY A 157 -3.33 -20.16 -17.67
N ALA A 158 -2.99 -18.94 -18.10
CA ALA A 158 -2.62 -17.77 -17.30
C ALA A 158 -3.24 -17.70 -15.88
N THR A 159 -4.56 -17.84 -15.77
CA THR A 159 -5.30 -17.64 -14.52
C THR A 159 -4.97 -18.67 -13.42
N VAL A 160 -4.71 -19.93 -13.77
CA VAL A 160 -4.36 -20.99 -12.80
C VAL A 160 -2.90 -20.83 -12.35
N GLN A 161 -2.03 -20.35 -13.24
CA GLN A 161 -0.64 -20.07 -12.93
C GLN A 161 -0.49 -18.85 -12.01
N GLN A 162 -1.24 -17.76 -12.23
CA GLN A 162 -1.19 -16.55 -11.39
C GLN A 162 -1.51 -16.82 -9.91
N ALA A 163 -2.55 -17.60 -9.61
CA ALA A 163 -2.90 -17.94 -8.23
C ALA A 163 -1.81 -18.77 -7.53
N ALA A 164 -1.11 -19.64 -8.27
CA ALA A 164 0.01 -20.41 -7.78
C ALA A 164 1.26 -19.54 -7.58
N VAL A 165 1.54 -18.59 -8.48
CA VAL A 165 2.65 -17.63 -8.36
C VAL A 165 2.51 -16.80 -7.08
N GLY A 166 1.31 -16.34 -6.75
CA GLY A 166 1.02 -15.65 -5.49
C GLY A 166 1.41 -16.46 -4.24
N SER A 167 1.32 -17.79 -4.30
CA SER A 167 1.67 -18.67 -3.17
C SER A 167 3.17 -18.81 -2.93
N PHE A 168 4.01 -18.52 -3.94
CA PHE A 168 5.47 -18.49 -3.78
C PHE A 168 5.94 -17.33 -2.91
N PHE A 169 5.12 -16.29 -2.78
CA PHE A 169 5.36 -15.13 -1.93
C PHE A 169 4.81 -15.31 -0.50
N GLN A 170 4.42 -16.52 -0.11
CA GLN A 170 4.07 -16.84 1.28
C GLN A 170 5.31 -17.28 2.05
N PHE A 171 5.84 -16.38 2.87
CA PHE A 171 7.08 -16.61 3.60
C PHE A 171 6.82 -17.04 5.05
N ASN A 172 7.74 -17.85 5.59
CA ASN A 172 7.68 -18.26 6.99
C ASN A 172 8.23 -17.14 7.91
N ARG A 173 8.05 -17.31 9.23
CA ARG A 173 8.47 -16.32 10.23
C ARG A 173 9.97 -15.99 10.20
N ASP A 174 10.82 -16.97 9.92
CA ASP A 174 12.26 -16.76 9.85
C ASP A 174 12.64 -15.95 8.59
N GLN A 175 11.99 -16.23 7.47
CA GLN A 175 12.17 -15.48 6.22
C GLN A 175 11.71 -14.03 6.37
N GLU A 176 10.55 -13.79 6.98
CA GLU A 176 10.06 -12.44 7.29
C GLU A 176 11.04 -11.68 8.20
N LYS A 177 11.55 -12.34 9.24
CA LYS A 177 12.55 -11.74 10.14
C LYS A 177 13.86 -11.41 9.43
N GLN A 178 14.34 -12.28 8.54
CA GLN A 178 15.55 -12.03 7.76
C GLN A 178 15.35 -10.84 6.80
N ALA A 179 14.19 -10.77 6.14
CA ALA A 179 13.85 -9.68 5.25
C ALA A 179 13.73 -8.34 6.01
N ASP A 180 13.06 -8.34 7.16
CA ASP A 180 12.97 -7.17 8.05
C ASP A 180 14.34 -6.66 8.48
N LEU A 181 15.22 -7.55 8.95
CA LEU A 181 16.54 -7.16 9.43
C LEU A 181 17.43 -6.63 8.30
N LEU A 182 17.31 -7.17 7.10
CA LEU A 182 18.05 -6.69 5.93
C LEU A 182 17.46 -5.37 5.41
N SER A 183 16.14 -5.23 5.37
CA SER A 183 15.45 -3.97 5.05
C SER A 183 15.82 -2.84 6.03
N LEU A 184 15.89 -3.16 7.33
CA LEU A 184 16.35 -2.21 8.33
C LEU A 184 17.79 -1.76 8.08
N LYS A 185 18.69 -2.66 7.64
CA LYS A 185 20.05 -2.27 7.23
C LYS A 185 20.05 -1.36 6.01
N TYR A 186 19.20 -1.62 5.02
CA TYR A 186 19.02 -0.69 3.89
C TYR A 186 18.62 0.70 4.40
N ALA A 187 17.58 0.78 5.23
CA ALA A 187 17.12 2.05 5.80
C ALA A 187 18.23 2.78 6.59
N ILE A 188 18.96 2.06 7.45
CA ILE A 188 20.09 2.60 8.23
C ILE A 188 21.21 3.17 7.35
N GLN A 189 21.43 2.64 6.15
CA GLN A 189 22.46 3.14 5.22
C GLN A 189 21.94 4.14 4.18
N SER A 190 20.62 4.18 3.97
CA SER A 190 19.93 5.12 3.09
C SER A 190 19.78 6.51 3.73
N PRO A 191 19.27 7.54 3.00
CA PRO A 191 18.89 8.81 3.61
C PRO A 191 17.59 8.76 4.42
N TYR A 192 16.91 7.62 4.51
CA TYR A 192 15.58 7.48 5.11
C TYR A 192 15.59 7.04 6.57
N SER A 193 14.55 7.48 7.29
CA SER A 193 14.22 7.06 8.66
C SER A 193 14.10 5.53 8.78
N ALA A 194 14.79 4.96 9.77
CA ALA A 194 14.73 3.53 10.08
C ALA A 194 13.46 3.16 10.86
N GLN A 195 12.81 4.14 11.48
CA GLN A 195 11.56 3.98 12.24
C GLN A 195 10.33 3.80 11.33
N ALA A 196 10.45 4.20 10.05
CA ALA A 196 9.37 4.17 9.07
C ALA A 196 8.73 2.78 8.90
N ALA A 197 9.52 1.70 8.97
CA ALA A 197 9.01 0.34 8.88
C ALA A 197 7.99 0.04 10.00
N ALA A 198 8.32 0.39 11.25
CA ALA A 198 7.42 0.19 12.38
C ALA A 198 6.13 1.02 12.26
N HIS A 199 6.23 2.26 11.74
CA HIS A 199 5.07 3.11 11.50
C HIS A 199 4.10 2.51 10.48
N VAL A 200 4.62 1.93 9.38
CA VAL A 200 3.80 1.25 8.36
C VAL A 200 3.03 0.10 9.01
N TRP A 201 3.72 -0.76 9.77
CA TRP A 201 3.09 -1.88 10.46
C TRP A 201 1.98 -1.43 11.41
N GLN A 202 2.26 -0.44 12.27
CA GLN A 202 1.28 0.06 13.23
C GLN A 202 0.02 0.58 12.53
N ARG A 203 0.17 1.40 11.48
CA ARG A 203 -0.99 1.96 10.75
C ARG A 203 -1.82 0.90 10.03
N LEU A 204 -1.19 -0.12 9.46
CA LEU A 204 -1.93 -1.23 8.84
C LEU A 204 -2.72 -2.04 9.86
N MET A 205 -2.18 -2.23 11.06
CA MET A 205 -2.88 -2.89 12.16
C MET A 205 -4.07 -2.06 12.64
N ASP A 206 -3.88 -0.75 12.84
CA ASP A 206 -4.94 0.16 13.24
C ASP A 206 -6.06 0.25 12.18
N GLU A 207 -5.72 0.30 10.89
CA GLU A 207 -6.70 0.26 9.79
C GLU A 207 -7.50 -1.05 9.82
N ALA A 208 -6.82 -2.18 9.99
CA ALA A 208 -7.47 -3.48 10.07
C ALA A 208 -8.40 -3.60 11.29
N ASP A 209 -8.03 -3.03 12.43
CA ASP A 209 -8.87 -2.99 13.62
C ASP A 209 -10.08 -2.06 13.41
N ALA A 210 -9.92 -0.95 12.69
CA ALA A 210 -11.03 -0.08 12.28
C ALA A 210 -11.99 -0.79 11.31
N THR A 211 -11.46 -1.54 10.34
CA THR A 211 -12.25 -2.42 9.46
C THR A 211 -13.06 -3.44 10.27
N ALA A 212 -12.42 -4.13 11.21
CA ALA A 212 -13.07 -5.13 12.05
C ALA A 212 -14.21 -4.50 12.88
N LEU A 213 -13.95 -3.35 13.50
CA LEU A 213 -14.94 -2.60 14.26
C LEU A 213 -16.13 -2.18 13.38
N GLY A 214 -15.87 -1.62 12.20
CA GLY A 214 -16.90 -1.22 11.24
C GLY A 214 -17.76 -2.38 10.76
N ARG A 215 -17.18 -3.57 10.63
CA ARG A 215 -17.87 -4.82 10.24
C ARG A 215 -18.48 -5.58 11.41
N LYS A 216 -18.40 -5.07 12.64
CA LYS A 216 -18.82 -5.78 13.87
C LYS A 216 -18.15 -7.15 14.03
N GLN A 217 -16.90 -7.26 13.58
CA GLN A 217 -16.07 -8.44 13.70
C GLN A 217 -15.09 -8.26 14.87
N ARG A 218 -14.53 -9.37 15.37
CA ARG A 218 -13.45 -9.30 16.36
C ARG A 218 -12.20 -8.70 15.70
N SER A 219 -11.59 -7.72 16.39
CA SER A 219 -10.26 -7.17 16.04
C SER A 219 -9.19 -8.25 16.12
N GLN A 220 -8.00 -7.99 15.55
CA GLN A 220 -6.85 -8.93 15.52
C GLN A 220 -6.97 -10.15 14.59
N ARG A 221 -7.84 -10.09 13.58
CA ARG A 221 -7.78 -11.00 12.41
C ARG A 221 -7.10 -10.32 11.23
N TYR A 222 -5.78 -10.16 11.36
CA TYR A 222 -4.93 -9.51 10.38
C TYR A 222 -4.74 -10.35 9.10
N ASP A 223 -5.04 -11.66 9.13
CA ASP A 223 -5.00 -12.57 7.98
C ASP A 223 -5.88 -12.14 6.77
N ARG A 224 -6.80 -11.19 6.97
CA ARG A 224 -7.71 -10.65 5.93
C ARG A 224 -7.14 -9.47 5.15
N VAL A 225 -6.01 -8.91 5.55
CA VAL A 225 -5.31 -7.86 4.78
C VAL A 225 -4.43 -8.56 3.74
N ALA A 226 -4.52 -8.16 2.46
CA ALA A 226 -3.84 -8.85 1.36
C ALA A 226 -2.34 -9.05 1.61
N PHE A 227 -1.63 -8.00 2.03
CA PHE A 227 -0.21 -8.07 2.40
C PHE A 227 0.07 -9.06 3.54
N PHE A 228 -0.84 -9.23 4.50
CA PHE A 228 -0.64 -10.17 5.61
C PHE A 228 -0.91 -11.64 5.24
N SER A 229 -1.48 -11.89 4.06
CA SER A 229 -1.60 -13.24 3.50
C SER A 229 -0.29 -13.75 2.88
N THR A 230 0.53 -12.84 2.35
CA THR A 230 1.89 -13.13 1.84
C THR A 230 2.96 -12.94 2.93
N HIS A 231 2.72 -12.00 3.86
CA HIS A 231 3.62 -11.66 4.97
C HIS A 231 2.91 -11.81 6.33
N PRO A 232 2.80 -13.04 6.88
CA PRO A 232 2.11 -13.27 8.15
C PRO A 232 2.60 -12.36 9.27
N THR A 233 1.68 -11.63 9.89
CA THR A 233 2.00 -10.71 11.00
C THR A 233 2.20 -11.48 12.30
N ASN A 234 3.16 -11.04 13.13
CA ASN A 234 3.01 -11.12 14.58
C ASN A 234 3.04 -9.68 15.12
N LEU A 235 2.30 -9.42 16.20
CA LEU A 235 2.37 -8.14 16.93
C LEU A 235 3.83 -7.76 17.28
N ASP A 236 4.70 -8.77 17.37
CA ASP A 236 6.12 -8.62 17.69
C ASP A 236 6.91 -7.86 16.61
N ARG A 237 6.52 -7.89 15.32
CA ARG A 237 7.28 -7.25 14.23
C ARG A 237 7.40 -5.75 14.37
N ALA A 238 6.25 -5.06 14.50
CA ALA A 238 6.24 -3.62 14.75
C ALA A 238 7.06 -3.28 16.01
N THR A 239 6.89 -4.09 17.05
CA THR A 239 7.56 -3.91 18.35
C THR A 239 9.08 -4.03 18.24
N TYR A 240 9.60 -5.10 17.62
CA TYR A 240 11.05 -5.27 17.52
C TYR A 240 11.67 -4.31 16.50
N LEU A 241 10.98 -3.98 15.41
CA LEU A 241 11.49 -2.99 14.44
C LEU A 241 11.61 -1.61 15.09
N ALA A 242 10.63 -1.23 15.91
CA ALA A 242 10.72 -0.01 16.72
C ALA A 242 11.90 -0.09 17.71
N ALA A 243 12.07 -1.21 18.42
CA ALA A 243 13.17 -1.37 19.37
C ALA A 243 14.56 -1.34 18.71
N LEU A 244 14.73 -2.01 17.56
CA LEU A 244 15.99 -2.05 16.83
C LEU A 244 16.34 -0.72 16.16
N SER A 245 15.35 0.13 15.89
CA SER A 245 15.54 1.45 15.30
C SER A 245 15.57 2.59 16.33
N ALA A 246 15.32 2.32 17.61
CA ALA A 246 15.21 3.35 18.64
C ALA A 246 16.48 4.21 18.80
N ASP A 247 17.66 3.59 18.74
CA ASP A 247 18.94 4.26 18.89
C ASP A 247 19.55 4.72 17.53
N VAL A 248 18.84 4.49 16.43
CA VAL A 248 19.29 4.94 15.10
C VAL A 248 19.00 6.44 14.96
N ALA A 249 20.02 7.20 14.57
CA ALA A 249 19.90 8.64 14.36
C ALA A 249 18.70 8.98 13.46
N ALA A 250 17.91 9.96 13.89
CA ALA A 250 16.75 10.42 13.15
C ALA A 250 17.15 10.96 11.77
N LYS A 251 16.41 10.55 10.74
CA LYS A 251 16.59 10.97 9.36
C LYS A 251 15.27 11.50 8.79
N PRO A 252 15.30 12.28 7.70
CA PRO A 252 14.10 12.75 7.05
C PRO A 252 13.19 11.61 6.59
N GLU A 253 11.88 11.85 6.69
CA GLU A 253 10.83 10.94 6.21
C GLU A 253 10.53 11.16 4.71
N GLY A 254 10.64 12.40 4.22
CA GLY A 254 10.33 12.75 2.83
C GLY A 254 8.83 12.88 2.52
N ALA A 255 8.02 13.27 3.51
CA ALA A 255 6.56 13.34 3.39
C ALA A 255 6.04 14.34 2.33
N GLU A 256 6.66 15.53 2.23
CA GLU A 256 6.23 16.56 1.26
C GLU A 256 6.48 16.13 -0.19
N SER A 257 7.69 15.61 -0.48
CA SER A 257 8.06 15.04 -1.78
C SER A 257 7.10 13.91 -2.17
N TYR A 258 6.79 13.04 -1.21
CA TYR A 258 5.84 11.94 -1.39
C TYR A 258 4.43 12.41 -1.72
N SER A 259 3.90 13.35 -0.94
CA SER A 259 2.57 13.92 -1.17
C SER A 259 2.50 14.59 -2.55
N ALA A 260 3.53 15.36 -2.94
CA ALA A 260 3.58 16.03 -4.23
C ALA A 260 3.60 15.03 -5.41
N ALA A 261 4.38 13.94 -5.30
CA ALA A 261 4.46 12.91 -6.33
C ALA A 261 3.12 12.18 -6.55
N LEU A 262 2.31 12.02 -5.48
CA LEU A 262 1.02 11.33 -5.56
C LEU A 262 -0.18 12.24 -5.80
N ALA A 263 -0.03 13.57 -5.70
CA ALA A 263 -1.14 14.51 -5.73
C ALA A 263 -2.07 14.32 -6.95
N LYS A 264 -1.50 14.07 -8.13
CA LYS A 264 -2.23 13.78 -9.37
C LYS A 264 -3.14 12.54 -9.26
N TRP A 265 -2.65 11.50 -8.59
CA TRP A 265 -3.29 10.18 -8.53
C TRP A 265 -4.18 9.99 -7.29
N LEU A 266 -4.05 10.86 -6.29
CA LEU A 266 -4.80 10.76 -5.04
C LEU A 266 -6.32 10.60 -5.24
N PRO A 267 -7.01 11.38 -6.11
CA PRO A 267 -8.45 11.20 -6.33
C PRO A 267 -8.82 9.81 -6.87
N ASP A 268 -8.01 9.28 -7.79
CA ASP A 268 -8.21 7.94 -8.38
C ASP A 268 -8.03 6.84 -7.34
N PHE A 269 -7.00 6.95 -6.50
CA PHE A 269 -6.72 5.97 -5.46
C PHE A 269 -7.79 5.97 -4.37
N LEU A 270 -8.28 7.16 -3.98
CA LEU A 270 -9.41 7.30 -3.05
C LEU A 270 -10.70 6.70 -3.64
N SER A 271 -10.96 6.93 -4.93
CA SER A 271 -12.10 6.32 -5.62
C SER A 271 -12.02 4.80 -5.62
N ASP A 272 -10.84 4.23 -5.86
CA ASP A 272 -10.64 2.78 -5.84
C ASP A 272 -10.75 2.20 -4.42
N GLN A 273 -10.27 2.91 -3.40
CA GLN A 273 -10.44 2.54 -1.99
C GLN A 273 -11.91 2.43 -1.61
N MET A 274 -12.75 3.36 -2.05
CA MET A 274 -14.19 3.32 -1.76
C MET A 274 -14.87 2.08 -2.34
N LYS A 275 -14.39 1.54 -3.47
CA LYS A 275 -14.93 0.32 -4.09
C LYS A 275 -14.71 -0.93 -3.24
N LEU A 276 -13.81 -0.88 -2.24
CA LEU A 276 -13.61 -1.96 -1.28
C LEU A 276 -14.79 -2.15 -0.31
N ASN A 277 -15.74 -1.20 -0.28
CA ASN A 277 -16.92 -1.24 0.60
C ASN A 277 -16.54 -1.46 2.08
N ASP A 278 -15.43 -0.86 2.51
CA ASP A 278 -14.92 -0.95 3.86
C ASP A 278 -15.04 0.39 4.58
N PHE A 279 -16.20 0.64 5.19
CA PHE A 279 -16.44 1.92 5.85
C PHE A 279 -15.46 2.19 7.01
N GLY A 280 -15.21 1.19 7.86
CA GLY A 280 -14.36 1.35 9.04
C GLY A 280 -12.91 1.65 8.67
N GLY A 281 -12.32 0.81 7.81
CA GLY A 281 -10.94 1.00 7.34
C GLY A 281 -10.77 2.28 6.52
N THR A 282 -11.74 2.60 5.65
CA THR A 282 -11.66 3.81 4.81
C THR A 282 -11.79 5.08 5.64
N GLU A 283 -12.67 5.12 6.64
CA GLU A 283 -12.79 6.30 7.52
C GLU A 283 -11.52 6.53 8.36
N TYR A 284 -10.90 5.44 8.86
CA TYR A 284 -9.60 5.51 9.52
C TYR A 284 -8.53 6.04 8.56
N LEU A 285 -8.45 5.49 7.34
CA LEU A 285 -7.47 5.88 6.33
C LEU A 285 -7.60 7.36 5.96
N LEU A 286 -8.83 7.84 5.70
CA LEU A 286 -9.08 9.26 5.39
C LEU A 286 -8.68 10.17 6.53
N SER A 287 -9.03 9.81 7.77
CA SER A 287 -8.66 10.58 8.96
C SER A 287 -7.14 10.60 9.18
N SER A 288 -6.48 9.45 8.96
CA SER A 288 -5.03 9.31 9.02
C SER A 288 -4.31 10.12 7.93
N LEU A 289 -4.85 10.19 6.72
CA LEU A 289 -4.32 10.99 5.61
C LEU A 289 -4.46 12.49 5.86
N ALA A 290 -5.60 12.92 6.42
CA ALA A 290 -5.84 14.31 6.72
C ALA A 290 -4.97 14.82 7.88
N GLY A 291 -4.76 13.99 8.91
CA GLY A 291 -4.15 14.46 10.15
C GLY A 291 -4.94 15.65 10.70
N GLU A 292 -4.27 16.79 10.87
CA GLU A 292 -4.91 18.05 11.30
C GLU A 292 -5.57 18.83 10.15
N HIS A 293 -5.25 18.52 8.89
CA HIS A 293 -5.66 19.32 7.74
C HIS A 293 -6.39 18.51 6.67
N TRP A 294 -7.67 18.82 6.50
CA TRP A 294 -8.52 18.20 5.50
C TRP A 294 -8.47 18.96 4.17
N THR A 295 -7.90 18.33 3.14
CA THR A 295 -7.88 18.86 1.78
C THR A 295 -9.20 18.61 1.04
N ALA A 296 -9.47 19.34 -0.04
CA ALA A 296 -10.69 19.16 -0.82
C ALA A 296 -10.89 17.71 -1.33
N PRO A 297 -9.86 17.01 -1.87
CA PRO A 297 -10.01 15.59 -2.26
C PRO A 297 -10.35 14.66 -1.09
N LEU A 298 -9.78 14.88 0.09
CA LEU A 298 -10.05 14.06 1.27
C LEU A 298 -11.46 14.31 1.83
N LEU A 299 -11.90 15.57 1.87
CA LEU A 299 -13.27 15.93 2.26
C LEU A 299 -14.29 15.36 1.27
N PHE A 300 -14.01 15.43 -0.02
CA PHE A 300 -14.84 14.83 -1.05
C PHE A 300 -14.94 13.31 -0.91
N ALA A 301 -13.81 12.63 -0.73
CA ALA A 301 -13.80 11.18 -0.50
C ALA A 301 -14.57 10.79 0.77
N ARG A 302 -14.45 11.57 1.85
CA ARG A 302 -15.23 11.36 3.08
C ARG A 302 -16.72 11.60 2.86
N ALA A 303 -17.09 12.64 2.11
CA ALA A 303 -18.48 12.90 1.75
C ALA A 303 -19.09 11.72 0.98
N GLU A 304 -18.36 11.21 -0.01
CA GLU A 304 -18.79 10.05 -0.78
C GLU A 304 -18.93 8.78 0.08
N LEU A 305 -18.00 8.54 1.00
CA LEU A 305 -18.04 7.39 1.92
C LEU A 305 -19.34 7.37 2.74
N TYR A 306 -19.74 8.52 3.29
CA TYR A 306 -21.00 8.65 4.03
C TYR A 306 -22.22 8.59 3.10
N ARG A 307 -22.15 9.23 1.92
CA ARG A 307 -23.23 9.20 0.93
C ARG A 307 -23.60 7.78 0.52
N GLN A 308 -22.61 6.88 0.36
CA GLN A 308 -22.82 5.49 -0.05
C GLN A 308 -23.64 4.67 0.97
N ARG A 309 -23.52 4.97 2.27
CA ARG A 309 -24.34 4.31 3.31
C ARG A 309 -25.80 4.74 3.28
N GLY A 310 -26.08 5.95 2.79
CA GLY A 310 -27.38 6.38 2.30
C GLY A 310 -28.51 6.52 3.32
N ASN A 311 -28.28 6.31 4.63
CA ASN A 311 -29.28 6.63 5.65
C ASN A 311 -29.33 8.15 5.92
N PRO A 312 -30.44 8.70 6.46
CA PRO A 312 -30.62 10.15 6.56
C PRO A 312 -29.51 10.89 7.33
N ARG A 313 -28.99 10.28 8.41
CA ARG A 313 -27.91 10.87 9.20
C ARG A 313 -26.60 10.94 8.40
N ASP A 314 -26.28 9.88 7.66
CA ASP A 314 -25.08 9.86 6.83
C ASP A 314 -25.21 10.79 5.62
N LEU A 315 -26.41 10.95 5.05
CA LEU A 315 -26.65 11.92 3.97
C LEU A 315 -26.48 13.37 4.43
N ALA A 316 -26.92 13.69 5.66
CA ALA A 316 -26.68 15.00 6.26
C ALA A 316 -25.18 15.25 6.48
N ALA A 317 -24.47 14.28 7.07
CA ALA A 317 -23.02 14.37 7.24
C ALA A 317 -22.27 14.50 5.91
N ALA A 318 -22.66 13.72 4.89
CA ALA A 318 -22.11 13.82 3.55
C ALA A 318 -22.30 15.22 2.96
N ALA A 319 -23.48 15.82 3.11
CA ALA A 319 -23.73 17.19 2.66
C ALA A 319 -22.77 18.20 3.32
N ASP A 320 -22.53 18.09 4.62
CA ASP A 320 -21.59 18.97 5.34
C ASP A 320 -20.14 18.78 4.87
N PHE A 321 -19.73 17.53 4.61
CA PHE A 321 -18.41 17.26 4.04
C PHE A 321 -18.27 17.79 2.61
N TYR A 322 -19.29 17.68 1.75
CA TYR A 322 -19.25 18.31 0.43
C TYR A 322 -19.15 19.82 0.53
N ARG A 323 -19.94 20.47 1.39
CA ARG A 323 -19.84 21.93 1.60
C ARG A 323 -18.42 22.32 2.01
N SER A 324 -17.80 21.56 2.90
CA SER A 324 -16.41 21.78 3.32
C SER A 324 -15.42 21.58 2.17
N ALA A 325 -15.60 20.52 1.35
CA ALA A 325 -14.78 20.29 0.17
C ALA A 325 -14.89 21.43 -0.84
N LEU A 326 -16.11 21.91 -1.10
CA LEU A 326 -16.42 22.99 -2.03
C LEU A 326 -15.98 24.36 -1.52
N ALA A 327 -15.89 24.56 -0.20
CA ALA A 327 -15.29 25.75 0.38
C ALA A 327 -13.77 25.80 0.12
N ALA A 328 -13.11 24.65 0.11
CA ALA A 328 -11.69 24.52 -0.22
C ALA A 328 -11.42 24.54 -1.74
N ASP A 329 -12.32 23.96 -2.54
CA ASP A 329 -12.26 23.97 -4.00
C ASP A 329 -13.67 24.11 -4.62
N PRO A 330 -14.12 25.34 -4.92
CA PRO A 330 -15.41 25.58 -5.57
C PRO A 330 -15.50 25.01 -6.99
N GLY A 331 -14.36 24.70 -7.62
CA GLY A 331 -14.28 24.11 -8.97
C GLY A 331 -14.52 22.60 -8.99
N LEU A 332 -14.63 21.95 -7.82
CA LEU A 332 -14.88 20.52 -7.69
C LEU A 332 -16.31 20.15 -8.11
N ALA A 333 -16.53 19.99 -9.41
CA ALA A 333 -17.84 19.75 -10.01
C ALA A 333 -18.57 18.54 -9.39
N GLU A 334 -17.87 17.42 -9.21
CA GLU A 334 -18.46 16.22 -8.59
C GLU A 334 -18.91 16.46 -7.13
N GLY A 335 -18.28 17.41 -6.42
CA GLY A 335 -18.70 17.84 -5.10
C GLY A 335 -20.07 18.51 -5.12
N TRP A 336 -20.32 19.39 -6.09
CA TRP A 336 -21.63 20.02 -6.30
C TRP A 336 -22.72 18.99 -6.62
N ARG A 337 -22.38 18.02 -7.48
CA ARG A 337 -23.27 16.91 -7.83
C ARG A 337 -23.64 16.07 -6.60
N GLY A 338 -22.64 15.64 -5.83
CA GLY A 338 -22.83 14.86 -4.61
C GLY A 338 -23.66 15.60 -3.57
N LEU A 339 -23.35 16.87 -3.32
CA LEU A 339 -24.11 17.75 -2.42
C LEU A 339 -25.58 17.84 -2.83
N GLY A 340 -25.84 18.16 -4.10
CA GLY A 340 -27.18 18.29 -4.63
C GLY A 340 -28.02 17.02 -4.46
N LEU A 341 -27.44 15.86 -4.80
CA LEU A 341 -28.12 14.57 -4.63
C LEU A 341 -28.38 14.22 -3.15
N CYS A 342 -27.46 14.53 -2.24
CA CYS A 342 -27.65 14.35 -0.80
C CYS A 342 -28.81 15.21 -0.28
N LEU A 343 -28.82 16.50 -0.62
CA LEU A 343 -29.83 17.46 -0.18
C LEU A 343 -31.22 17.10 -0.72
N MET A 344 -31.32 16.71 -2.00
CA MET A 344 -32.56 16.24 -2.61
C MET A 344 -33.14 15.03 -1.86
N ARG A 345 -32.30 14.04 -1.54
CA ARG A 345 -32.70 12.87 -0.76
C ARG A 345 -33.09 13.20 0.68
N ASN A 346 -32.51 14.26 1.25
CA ASN A 346 -32.83 14.76 2.59
C ASN A 346 -33.98 15.79 2.59
N ARG A 347 -34.74 15.90 1.49
CA ARG A 347 -35.89 16.81 1.31
C ARG A 347 -35.53 18.31 1.33
N GLN A 348 -34.26 18.68 1.21
CA GLN A 348 -33.78 20.06 1.07
C GLN A 348 -33.76 20.46 -0.42
N ARG A 349 -34.94 20.50 -1.05
CA ARG A 349 -35.08 20.56 -2.52
C ARG A 349 -34.47 21.81 -3.15
N THR A 350 -34.70 22.98 -2.56
CA THR A 350 -34.20 24.25 -3.12
C THR A 350 -32.67 24.28 -3.12
N GLU A 351 -32.06 24.05 -1.97
CA GLU A 351 -30.60 24.03 -1.82
C GLU A 351 -29.97 22.91 -2.66
N GLY A 352 -30.63 21.75 -2.74
CA GLY A 352 -30.21 20.66 -3.61
C GLY A 352 -30.25 21.04 -5.09
N ALA A 353 -31.27 21.76 -5.53
CA ALA A 353 -31.38 22.21 -6.91
C ALA A 353 -30.28 23.21 -7.26
N ASP A 354 -30.00 24.16 -6.36
CA ASP A 354 -28.94 25.16 -6.55
C ASP A 354 -27.56 24.50 -6.67
N ALA A 355 -27.29 23.47 -5.86
CA ALA A 355 -26.06 22.68 -5.98
C ALA A 355 -25.96 21.93 -7.32
N LEU A 356 -27.05 21.29 -7.78
CA LEU A 356 -27.06 20.61 -9.08
C LEU A 356 -26.88 21.56 -10.26
N LYS A 357 -27.46 22.77 -10.21
CA LYS A 357 -27.24 23.82 -11.21
C LYS A 357 -25.77 24.24 -11.31
N ASN A 358 -25.07 24.30 -10.16
CA ASN A 358 -23.63 24.55 -10.16
C ASN A 358 -22.86 23.42 -10.85
N TYR A 359 -23.22 22.16 -10.62
CA TYR A 359 -22.63 21.03 -11.36
C TYR A 359 -22.88 21.13 -12.87
N ILE A 360 -24.12 21.39 -13.30
CA ILE A 360 -24.48 21.54 -14.72
C ILE A 360 -23.64 22.64 -15.37
N ARG A 361 -23.46 23.78 -14.70
CA ARG A 361 -22.61 24.88 -15.18
C ARG A 361 -21.15 24.48 -15.36
N LEU A 362 -20.60 23.68 -14.43
CA LEU A 362 -19.21 23.23 -14.48
C LEU A 362 -18.99 22.08 -15.47
N ARG A 363 -20.03 21.27 -15.75
CA ARG A 363 -19.94 20.06 -16.59
C ARG A 363 -21.10 19.97 -17.60
N PRO A 364 -21.31 20.96 -18.49
CA PRO A 364 -22.49 21.08 -19.35
C PRO A 364 -22.67 19.95 -20.39
N GLN A 365 -21.67 19.06 -20.53
CA GLN A 365 -21.70 17.92 -21.44
C GLN A 365 -21.75 16.57 -20.71
N ALA A 366 -21.95 16.56 -19.39
CA ALA A 366 -22.07 15.32 -18.64
C ALA A 366 -23.34 14.56 -19.05
N ALA A 367 -23.21 13.24 -19.20
CA ALA A 367 -24.28 12.37 -19.72
C ALA A 367 -25.54 12.33 -18.82
N ASP A 368 -25.41 12.71 -17.55
CA ASP A 368 -26.49 12.71 -16.58
C ASP A 368 -27.26 14.03 -16.47
N ILE A 369 -26.89 15.06 -17.25
CA ILE A 369 -27.56 16.36 -17.23
C ILE A 369 -29.06 16.29 -17.47
N PRO A 370 -29.59 15.55 -18.47
CA PRO A 370 -31.03 15.52 -18.70
C PRO A 370 -31.84 15.04 -17.48
N MET A 371 -31.29 14.09 -16.73
CA MET A 371 -31.88 13.61 -15.48
C MET A 371 -31.85 14.70 -14.41
N LEU A 372 -30.72 15.39 -14.26
CA LEU A 372 -30.57 16.43 -13.24
C LEU A 372 -31.42 17.67 -13.53
N GLN A 373 -31.58 18.06 -14.80
CA GLN A 373 -32.46 19.15 -15.24
C GLN A 373 -33.91 18.92 -14.81
N THR A 374 -34.40 17.69 -14.99
CA THR A 374 -35.72 17.27 -14.49
C THR A 374 -35.85 17.44 -12.97
N MET A 375 -34.76 17.20 -12.22
CA MET A 375 -34.75 17.37 -10.76
C MET A 375 -34.68 18.85 -10.32
N THR A 376 -34.09 19.71 -11.15
CA THR A 376 -33.92 21.15 -10.86
C THR A 376 -35.08 22.01 -11.37
N GLY A 377 -35.96 21.47 -12.21
CA GLY A 377 -37.05 22.21 -12.87
C GLY A 377 -36.55 23.10 -14.00
N GLU A 378 -35.41 22.75 -14.60
CA GLU A 378 -34.88 23.31 -15.86
C GLU A 378 -35.19 22.33 -16.99
#